data_AF-A0A0B6YAN4-F1
#
_entry.id   AF-A0A0B6YAN4-F1
#
_cell.length_a   1.000
_cell.length_b   1.000
_cell.length_c   1.000
_cell.angle_alpha   90.00
_cell.angle_beta   90.00
_cell.angle_gamma   90.00
#
_symmetry.space_group_name_H-M   'P 1'
#
loop_
_entity.id
_entity.type
_entity.pdbx_description
1 polymer ?
#
loop_
_entity_poly.entity_id
_entity_poly.type
_entity_poly.pdbx_seq_one_letter_code
_entity_poly.pdbx_strand_id
1 'polypeptide(L)'
;SDMVQELKGPEFTMEWMQRNGLTRPIVFYDKTGLGLRVPSENFKVSDVKQCVGSRRILDVMDVNTQKAMEMSMKDWVKYFE
;
A
#
# COMPACT_ATOMS: atom_id res chain seq x y z
N SER A 1 3.93 25.60 -0.61
CA SER A 1 3.68 24.89 -1.86
C SER A 1 2.97 23.60 -1.55
N ASP A 2 1.75 23.45 -2.06
CA ASP A 2 1.01 22.20 -1.98
C ASP A 2 1.82 21.12 -2.72
N MET A 3 2.29 20.08 -2.04
CA MET A 3 3.21 19.08 -2.63
C MET A 3 2.47 17.95 -3.34
N VAL A 4 1.18 17.79 -3.03
CA VAL A 4 0.28 16.74 -3.54
C VAL A 4 -0.87 17.37 -4.30
N GLN A 5 -1.48 16.61 -5.20
CA GLN A 5 -2.73 16.97 -5.87
C GLN A 5 -3.84 16.07 -5.33
N GLU A 6 -4.96 16.66 -4.93
CA GLU A 6 -6.12 15.89 -4.48
C GLU A 6 -7.07 15.65 -5.64
N LEU A 7 -7.50 14.40 -5.83
CA LEU A 7 -8.51 14.02 -6.81
C LEU A 7 -9.51 13.03 -6.19
N LYS A 8 -10.71 12.98 -6.76
CA LYS A 8 -11.67 11.90 -6.59
C LYS A 8 -11.51 10.88 -7.70
N GLY A 9 -11.81 9.62 -7.43
CA GLY A 9 -11.61 8.55 -8.41
C GLY A 9 -12.23 8.80 -9.80
N PRO A 10 -13.48 9.27 -9.92
CA PRO A 10 -14.09 9.55 -11.22
C PRO A 10 -13.39 10.68 -12.03
N GLU A 11 -12.59 11.53 -11.37
CA GLU A 11 -11.84 12.61 -12.03
C GLU A 11 -10.54 12.09 -12.66
N PHE A 12 -10.02 10.96 -12.17
CA PHE A 12 -8.78 10.37 -12.66
C PHE A 12 -9.02 9.57 -13.94
N THR A 13 -9.14 10.30 -15.05
CA THR A 13 -9.38 9.76 -16.39
C THR A 13 -8.17 9.92 -17.30
N MET A 14 -8.16 9.22 -18.44
CA MET A 14 -7.10 9.38 -19.44
C MET A 14 -7.05 10.80 -20.02
N GLU A 15 -8.20 11.45 -20.18
CA GLU A 15 -8.30 12.86 -20.60
C GLU A 15 -7.65 13.79 -19.57
N TRP A 16 -7.93 13.57 -18.28
CA TRP A 16 -7.29 14.33 -17.21
C TRP A 16 -5.77 14.12 -17.22
N MET A 17 -5.32 12.87 -17.37
CA MET A 17 -3.89 12.52 -17.40
C MET A 17 -3.16 13.16 -18.60
N GLN A 18 -3.75 13.16 -19.79
CA GLN A 18 -3.15 13.76 -20.99
C GLN A 18 -3.05 15.29 -20.88
N ARG A 19 -4.01 15.94 -20.21
CA ARG A 19 -4.00 17.41 -20.01
C ARG A 19 -3.05 17.87 -18.92
N ASN A 20 -3.00 17.15 -17.81
CA ASN A 20 -2.28 17.60 -16.60
C ASN A 20 -0.91 16.92 -16.43
N GLY A 21 -0.70 15.78 -17.10
CA GLY A 21 0.41 14.88 -16.83
C GLY A 21 0.33 14.22 -15.45
N LEU A 22 1.40 13.55 -15.06
CA LEU A 22 1.61 12.98 -13.72
C LEU A 22 2.84 13.65 -13.08
N THR A 23 2.84 14.98 -13.03
CA THR A 23 4.00 15.78 -12.62
C THR A 23 4.12 15.94 -11.10
N ARG A 24 3.06 15.61 -10.36
CA ARG A 24 2.99 15.67 -8.90
C ARG A 24 2.32 14.41 -8.34
N PRO A 25 2.65 13.99 -7.12
CA PRO A 25 1.94 12.91 -6.45
C PRO A 25 0.46 13.26 -6.27
N ILE A 26 -0.42 12.28 -6.48
CA ILE A 26 -1.87 12.43 -6.35
C ILE A 26 -2.34 11.64 -5.12
N VAL A 27 -3.20 12.25 -4.31
CA VAL A 27 -3.87 11.61 -3.18
C VAL A 27 -5.36 11.45 -3.46
N PHE A 28 -5.89 10.28 -3.13
CA PHE A 28 -7.31 9.95 -3.17
C PHE A 28 -7.74 9.53 -1.76
N TYR A 29 -8.67 10.27 -1.16
CA TYR A 29 -9.21 9.92 0.17
C TYR A 29 -10.31 8.86 0.13
N ASP A 30 -10.88 8.61 -1.06
CA ASP A 30 -11.90 7.59 -1.29
C ASP A 30 -11.53 6.77 -2.54
N LYS A 31 -11.65 5.44 -2.44
CA LYS A 31 -11.34 4.50 -3.53
C LYS A 31 -12.43 4.44 -4.61
N THR A 32 -13.60 5.02 -4.37
CA THR A 32 -14.76 5.03 -5.27
C THR A 32 -14.38 5.65 -6.60
N GLY A 33 -14.71 4.96 -7.69
CA GLY A 33 -14.38 5.39 -9.05
C GLY A 33 -12.97 5.04 -9.54
N LEU A 34 -12.07 4.53 -8.68
CA LEU A 34 -10.72 4.12 -9.10
C LEU A 34 -10.66 2.71 -9.71
N GLY A 35 -11.72 1.91 -9.58
CA GLY A 35 -11.69 0.51 -10.00
C GLY A 35 -10.79 -0.40 -9.14
N LEU A 36 -10.27 0.11 -8.01
CA LEU A 36 -9.46 -0.67 -7.08
C LEU A 36 -10.28 -1.77 -6.40
N ARG A 37 -9.73 -2.99 -6.41
CA ARG A 37 -10.26 -4.14 -5.69
C ARG A 37 -9.28 -4.49 -4.58
N VAL A 38 -9.71 -4.32 -3.34
CA VAL A 38 -8.92 -4.60 -2.13
C VAL A 38 -9.74 -5.49 -1.19
N PRO A 39 -9.09 -6.24 -0.27
CA PRO A 39 -9.79 -6.98 0.77
C PRO A 39 -10.69 -6.10 1.64
N SER A 40 -11.54 -6.77 2.43
CA SER A 40 -12.39 -6.11 3.43
C SER A 40 -11.56 -5.33 4.46
N GLU A 41 -12.16 -4.30 5.06
CA GLU A 41 -11.54 -3.51 6.14
C GLU A 41 -11.23 -4.37 7.38
N ASN A 42 -11.88 -5.52 7.52
CA ASN A 42 -11.61 -6.48 8.59
C ASN A 42 -10.42 -7.41 8.31
N PHE A 43 -9.77 -7.29 7.14
CA PHE A 43 -8.64 -8.12 6.76
C PHE A 43 -7.39 -7.77 7.57
N LYS A 44 -6.82 -8.76 8.27
CA LYS A 44 -5.74 -8.58 9.24
C LYS A 44 -4.41 -9.07 8.70
N VAL A 45 -3.34 -8.70 9.40
CA VAL A 45 -1.98 -9.23 9.21
C VAL A 45 -1.95 -10.77 9.30
N SER A 46 -2.76 -11.36 10.17
CA SER A 46 -2.92 -12.82 10.26
C SER A 46 -3.46 -13.45 8.96
N ASP A 47 -4.34 -12.75 8.25
CA ASP A 47 -4.94 -13.21 7.00
C ASP A 47 -3.92 -13.09 5.86
N VAL A 48 -3.08 -12.05 5.85
CA VAL A 48 -1.91 -11.95 4.96
C VAL A 48 -1.02 -13.19 5.14
N LYS A 49 -0.74 -13.60 6.38
CA LYS A 49 0.08 -14.79 6.66
C LYS A 49 -0.58 -16.07 6.13
N GLN A 50 -1.91 -16.18 6.23
CA GLN A 50 -2.63 -17.33 5.68
C GLN A 50 -2.57 -17.37 4.15
N CYS A 51 -2.69 -16.23 3.48
CA CYS A 51 -2.61 -16.14 2.02
C CYS A 51 -1.19 -16.36 1.47
N VAL A 52 -0.17 -15.79 2.13
CA VAL A 52 1.23 -15.80 1.67
C VAL A 52 1.99 -17.04 2.14
N GLY A 53 1.62 -17.59 3.31
CA GLY A 53 2.25 -18.75 3.93
C GLY A 53 3.24 -18.39 5.03
N SER A 54 3.19 -19.13 6.13
CA SER A 54 3.95 -18.86 7.37
C SER A 54 5.48 -18.90 7.20
N ARG A 55 5.99 -19.73 6.28
CA ARG A 55 7.42 -19.91 6.02
C ARG A 55 7.98 -18.97 4.96
N ARG A 56 7.16 -18.09 4.35
CA ARG A 56 7.66 -17.11 3.38
C ARG A 56 8.68 -16.21 4.06
N ILE A 57 9.88 -16.11 3.50
CA ILE A 57 10.89 -15.16 3.95
C ILE A 57 10.54 -13.77 3.40
N LEU A 58 10.63 -12.77 4.27
CA LEU A 58 10.38 -11.36 3.98
C LEU A 58 11.66 -10.57 4.14
N ASP A 59 11.84 -9.58 3.27
CA ASP A 59 12.79 -8.49 3.48
C ASP A 59 12.19 -7.51 4.49
N VAL A 60 12.89 -7.28 5.60
CA VAL A 60 12.46 -6.39 6.68
C VAL A 60 13.57 -5.39 6.97
N MET A 61 13.17 -4.16 7.29
CA MET A 61 14.09 -3.09 7.64
C MET A 61 13.97 -2.73 9.11
N ASP A 62 15.08 -2.77 9.84
CA ASP A 62 15.16 -2.13 11.16
C ASP A 62 15.26 -0.62 10.95
N VAL A 63 14.16 0.08 11.24
CA VAL A 63 14.04 1.53 11.02
C VAL A 63 15.07 2.32 11.84
N ASN A 64 15.46 1.84 13.02
CA ASN A 64 16.42 2.56 13.88
C ASN A 64 17.83 2.54 13.32
N THR A 65 18.23 1.41 12.72
CA THR A 65 19.60 1.21 12.22
C THR A 65 19.72 1.34 10.71
N GLN A 66 18.59 1.44 10.00
CA GLN A 66 18.50 1.41 8.53
C GLN A 66 19.15 0.14 7.93
N LYS A 67 19.21 -0.94 8.70
CA LYS A 67 19.76 -2.23 8.25
C LYS A 67 18.65 -3.12 7.69
N ALA A 68 18.95 -3.77 6.58
CA ALA A 68 18.13 -4.84 6.05
C ALA A 68 18.35 -6.13 6.85
N MET A 69 17.28 -6.87 7.07
CA MET A 69 17.27 -8.18 7.69
C MET A 69 16.18 -9.04 7.06
N GLU A 70 16.23 -10.34 7.28
CA GLU A 70 15.22 -11.27 6.82
C GLU A 70 14.50 -11.93 8.00
N MET A 71 13.21 -12.21 7.86
CA MET A 71 12.48 -13.05 8.80
C MET A 71 11.32 -13.77 8.12
N SER A 72 10.79 -14.82 8.74
CA SER A 72 9.61 -15.50 8.20
C SER A 72 8.35 -14.65 8.42
N MET A 73 7.32 -14.82 7.56
CA MET A 73 6.01 -14.20 7.74
C MET A 73 5.42 -14.53 9.11
N LYS A 74 5.67 -15.73 9.65
CA LYS A 74 5.26 -16.11 11.01
C LYS A 74 5.93 -15.23 12.07
N ASP A 75 7.24 -15.02 11.98
CA ASP A 75 7.99 -14.22 12.94
C ASP A 75 7.61 -12.74 12.83
N TRP A 76 7.39 -12.25 11.61
CA TRP A 76 6.92 -10.89 11.37
C TRP A 76 5.53 -10.63 11.97
N VAL A 77 4.57 -11.54 11.77
CA VAL A 77 3.25 -11.43 12.42
C VAL A 77 3.37 -11.43 13.94
N LYS A 78 4.23 -12.28 14.50
CA LYS A 78 4.47 -12.33 15.94
C LYS A 78 5.09 -11.02 16.47
N TYR A 79 5.86 -10.31 15.66
CA TYR A 79 6.40 -8.99 16.02
C TYR A 79 5.35 -7.87 15.91
N PHE A 80 4.43 -7.97 14.95
CA PHE A 80 3.40 -6.97 14.72
C PHE A 80 2.28 -6.99 15.78
N GLU A 81 1.92 -8.18 16.25
CA GLU A 81 0.94 -8.41 17.33
C GLU A 81 1.50 -8.03 18.71
#